data_AF-A0A837HKG7-F1
#
_entry.id   AF-A0A837HKG7-F1
#
_cell.length_a   1.000
_cell.length_b   1.000
_cell.length_c   1.000
_cell.angle_alpha   90.00
_cell.angle_beta   90.00
_cell.angle_gamma   90.00
#
_symmetry.space_group_name_H-M   'P 1'
#
loop_
_entity.id
_entity.type
_entity.pdbx_description
1 polymer ?
#
loop_
_entity_poly.entity_id
_entity_poly.type
_entity_poly.pdbx_seq_one_letter_code
_entity_poly.pdbx_strand_id
1 'polypeptide(L)'
;MMGSGVYSPIKLIVLVVVMLFVFLGVGFMLLMPAKLKTPPEKLNETLLIGEGCKVGGCNSEICQNAQEEEAVSICIYDPKYDCYKSSRCERQDSGKCAWTDTEELKSCLAKH
;
A
#
# COMPACT_ATOMS: atom_id res chain seq x y z
N MET A 1 32.42 -19.66 52.00
CA MET A 1 32.47 -21.01 51.41
C MET A 1 31.55 -21.02 50.21
N MET A 2 32.11 -21.17 49.02
CA MET A 2 31.43 -21.08 47.74
C MET A 2 30.38 -22.20 47.62
N GLY A 3 29.10 -21.83 47.48
CA GLY A 3 28.04 -22.76 47.13
C GLY A 3 28.13 -23.13 45.65
N SER A 4 28.84 -24.21 45.34
CA SER A 4 28.84 -24.85 44.02
C SER A 4 27.46 -25.44 43.75
N GLY A 5 26.56 -24.62 43.23
CA GLY A 5 25.27 -25.05 42.71
C GLY A 5 25.47 -26.02 41.55
N VAL A 6 25.31 -27.31 41.81
CA VAL A 6 25.28 -28.37 40.80
C VAL A 6 24.03 -28.13 39.96
N TYR A 7 24.19 -27.50 38.80
CA TYR A 7 23.11 -27.32 37.84
C TYR A 7 22.67 -28.71 37.34
N SER A 8 21.45 -29.11 37.70
CA SER A 8 20.81 -30.33 37.18
C SER A 8 20.84 -30.29 35.64
N PRO A 9 21.15 -31.41 34.95
CA PRO A 9 21.30 -31.43 33.49
C PRO A 9 20.05 -30.89 32.77
N ILE A 10 18.87 -31.09 33.35
CA ILE A 10 17.60 -30.56 32.85
C ILE A 10 17.58 -29.02 32.91
N LYS A 11 18.04 -28.43 34.01
CA LYS A 11 18.10 -26.96 34.16
C LYS A 11 19.13 -26.33 33.21
N LEU A 12 20.24 -27.03 32.96
CA LEU A 12 21.25 -26.58 32.00
C LEU A 12 20.70 -26.62 30.56
N ILE A 13 19.99 -27.69 30.19
CA ILE A 13 19.35 -27.82 28.87
C ILE A 13 18.29 -26.73 28.68
N VAL A 14 17.42 -26.52 29.66
CA VAL A 14 16.39 -25.47 29.60
C VAL A 14 17.02 -24.10 29.44
N LEU A 15 18.09 -23.80 30.18
CA LEU A 15 18.76 -22.51 30.11
C LEU A 15 19.47 -22.29 28.75
N VAL A 16 20.09 -23.34 28.20
CA VAL A 16 20.71 -23.28 26.86
C VAL A 16 19.64 -23.10 25.77
N VAL A 17 18.51 -23.80 25.86
CA VAL A 17 17.41 -23.67 24.90
C VAL A 17 16.79 -22.26 24.96
N VAL A 18 16.53 -21.73 26.16
CA VAL A 18 16.01 -20.37 26.32
C VAL A 18 16.98 -19.34 25.77
N MET A 19 18.28 -19.47 26.06
CA MET A 19 19.30 -18.57 25.51
C MET A 19 19.36 -18.68 23.99
N LEU A 20 19.32 -19.89 23.41
CA LEU A 20 19.28 -20.08 21.96
C LEU A 20 18.06 -19.41 21.32
N PHE A 21 16.86 -19.54 21.90
CA PHE A 21 15.67 -18.85 21.39
C PHE A 21 15.78 -17.32 21.50
N VAL A 22 16.39 -16.81 22.57
CA VAL A 22 16.66 -15.37 22.73
C VAL A 22 17.69 -14.89 21.70
N PHE A 23 18.79 -15.60 21.51
CA PHE A 23 19.82 -15.23 20.52
C PHE A 23 19.34 -15.39 19.08
N LEU A 24 18.56 -16.44 18.77
CA LEU A 24 17.94 -16.62 17.47
C LEU A 24 16.86 -15.55 17.21
N GLY A 25 16.04 -15.20 18.21
CA GLY A 25 15.01 -14.16 18.08
C GLY A 25 15.57 -12.74 17.97
N VAL A 26 16.53 -12.38 18.82
CA VAL A 26 17.19 -11.05 18.79
C VAL A 26 18.13 -10.92 17.60
N GLY A 27 18.84 -11.99 17.23
CA GLY A 27 19.66 -12.06 16.03
C GLY A 27 18.83 -11.96 14.75
N PHE A 28 17.66 -12.60 14.70
CA PHE A 28 16.72 -12.48 13.58
C PHE A 28 16.13 -11.07 13.47
N MET A 29 15.91 -10.37 14.60
CA MET A 29 15.47 -8.98 14.61
C MET A 29 16.53 -8.00 14.07
N LEU A 30 17.82 -8.29 14.26
CA LEU A 30 18.94 -7.48 13.75
C LEU A 30 19.40 -7.86 12.33
N LEU A 31 19.05 -9.06 11.85
CA LEU A 31 19.34 -9.54 10.49
C LEU A 31 18.19 -9.32 9.50
N MET A 32 17.04 -8.82 9.96
CA MET A 32 16.08 -8.20 9.06
C MET A 32 16.81 -7.04 8.39
N PRO A 33 17.07 -7.07 7.06
CA PRO A 33 17.43 -5.84 6.40
C PRO A 33 16.25 -4.92 6.68
N ALA A 34 16.49 -3.80 7.36
CA ALA A 34 15.61 -2.66 7.24
C ALA A 34 15.40 -2.53 5.74
N LYS A 35 14.20 -2.87 5.26
CA LYS A 35 13.76 -2.49 3.93
C LYS A 35 13.74 -0.98 4.02
N LEU A 36 14.88 -0.33 3.79
CA LEU A 36 14.92 0.96 3.15
C LEU A 36 14.14 0.69 1.88
N LYS A 37 12.84 0.98 1.93
CA LYS A 37 12.03 1.20 0.77
C LYS A 37 12.65 2.44 0.16
N THR A 38 13.77 2.24 -0.53
CA THR A 38 14.26 3.18 -1.51
C THR A 38 13.03 3.40 -2.40
N PRO A 39 12.51 4.63 -2.47
CA PRO A 39 11.57 4.96 -3.51
C PRO A 39 12.26 4.53 -4.81
N PRO A 40 11.60 3.78 -5.71
CA PRO A 40 12.16 3.66 -7.04
C PRO A 40 12.31 5.09 -7.56
N GLU A 41 13.56 5.53 -7.70
CA GLU A 41 13.96 6.62 -8.56
C GLU A 41 13.55 6.20 -9.97
N LYS A 42 12.26 6.37 -10.28
CA LYS A 42 11.78 6.45 -11.66
C LYS A 42 12.17 7.83 -12.16
N LEU A 43 13.44 7.96 -12.51
CA LEU A 43 13.91 9.02 -13.37
C LEU A 43 13.13 8.91 -14.69
N ASN A 44 12.56 10.04 -15.10
CA ASN A 44 11.74 10.28 -16.28
C ASN A 44 12.12 9.44 -17.51
N GLU A 45 11.17 8.88 -18.24
CA GLU A 45 10.67 9.41 -19.52
C GLU A 45 9.99 8.20 -20.19
N THR A 46 8.90 8.21 -20.95
CA THR A 46 8.02 9.24 -21.48
C THR A 46 6.90 8.47 -22.21
N LEU A 47 5.68 9.03 -22.20
CA LEU A 47 4.44 8.67 -22.91
C LEU A 47 3.39 7.73 -22.25
N LEU A 48 2.29 8.38 -21.82
CA LEU A 48 0.89 7.92 -21.84
C LEU A 48 0.58 6.83 -20.81
N ILE A 49 -0.08 7.12 -19.67
CA ILE A 49 -1.51 7.45 -19.66
C ILE A 49 -1.78 8.53 -18.58
N GLY A 50 -2.29 9.70 -19.00
CA GLY A 50 -2.83 10.79 -18.15
C GLY A 50 -2.02 11.17 -16.90
N GLU A 51 -0.89 11.88 -17.04
CA GLU A 51 -0.18 12.62 -15.98
C GLU A 51 0.04 11.89 -14.62
N GLY A 52 0.18 10.56 -14.65
CA GLY A 52 0.36 9.75 -13.44
C GLY A 52 -0.92 9.54 -12.66
N CYS A 53 -2.07 9.53 -13.33
CA CYS A 53 -3.37 9.18 -12.79
C CYS A 53 -3.82 7.82 -13.31
N LYS A 54 -4.55 7.06 -12.48
CA LYS A 54 -5.16 5.79 -12.85
C LYS A 54 -6.63 5.78 -12.46
N VAL A 55 -7.41 5.07 -13.27
CA VAL A 55 -8.81 4.75 -12.95
C VAL A 55 -8.84 3.43 -12.18
N GLY A 56 -9.67 3.36 -11.16
CA GLY A 56 -9.90 2.19 -10.31
C GLY A 56 -11.32 2.16 -9.76
N GLY A 57 -11.54 1.35 -8.72
CA GLY A 57 -12.87 1.08 -8.19
C GLY A 57 -13.60 -0.01 -8.99
N CYS A 58 -14.56 -0.66 -8.34
CA CYS A 58 -15.26 -1.82 -8.91
C CYS A 58 -16.08 -1.48 -10.16
N ASN A 59 -16.52 -0.23 -10.29
CA ASN A 59 -17.31 0.29 -11.40
C ASN A 59 -16.54 1.30 -12.26
N SER A 60 -15.21 1.40 -12.10
CA SER A 60 -14.35 2.43 -12.75
C SER A 60 -14.71 3.87 -12.33
N GLU A 61 -15.14 4.05 -11.09
CA GLU A 61 -15.62 5.32 -10.54
C GLU A 61 -14.54 6.14 -9.81
N ILE A 62 -13.37 5.56 -9.55
CA ILE A 62 -12.29 6.22 -8.82
C ILE A 62 -11.22 6.71 -9.79
N CYS A 63 -10.86 7.99 -9.72
CA CYS A 63 -9.67 8.54 -10.33
C CYS A 63 -8.66 8.90 -9.23
N GLN A 64 -7.48 8.30 -9.25
CA GLN A 64 -6.46 8.48 -8.21
C GLN A 64 -5.04 8.54 -8.77
N ASN A 65 -4.07 8.86 -7.92
CA ASN A 65 -2.67 8.85 -8.29
C ASN A 65 -2.20 7.40 -8.59
N ALA A 66 -1.46 7.22 -9.68
CA ALA A 66 -1.00 5.90 -10.11
C ALA A 66 0.00 5.27 -9.11
N GLN A 67 0.74 6.11 -8.38
CA GLN A 67 1.76 5.73 -7.42
C GLN A 67 1.17 5.38 -6.04
N GLU A 68 -0.10 5.69 -5.80
CA GLU A 68 -0.81 5.34 -4.56
C GLU A 68 -1.30 3.88 -4.59
N GLU A 69 -1.50 3.31 -3.41
CA GLU A 69 -2.20 2.03 -3.27
C GLU A 69 -3.60 2.13 -3.89
N GLU A 70 -4.07 1.03 -4.48
CA GLU A 70 -5.36 1.00 -5.16
C GLU A 70 -6.50 1.22 -4.16
N ALA A 71 -7.29 2.26 -4.39
CA ALA A 71 -8.49 2.48 -3.60
C ALA A 71 -9.56 1.46 -3.99
N VAL A 72 -10.17 0.87 -2.98
CA VAL A 72 -11.20 -0.14 -3.14
C VAL A 72 -12.56 0.51 -2.84
N SER A 73 -13.50 0.36 -3.77
CA SER A 73 -14.89 0.71 -3.55
C SER A 73 -15.72 -0.53 -3.22
N ILE A 74 -16.91 -0.32 -2.66
CA ILE A 74 -17.92 -1.38 -2.55
C ILE A 74 -18.41 -1.75 -3.95
N CYS A 75 -18.48 -3.05 -4.27
CA CYS A 75 -18.96 -3.55 -5.57
C CYS A 75 -20.48 -3.53 -5.68
N ILE A 76 -21.09 -2.37 -5.39
CA ILE A 76 -22.51 -2.12 -5.65
C ILE A 76 -22.57 -1.24 -6.88
N TYR A 77 -23.35 -1.65 -7.87
CA TYR A 77 -23.54 -0.88 -9.09
C TYR A 77 -24.59 0.21 -8.88
N ASP A 78 -24.26 1.43 -9.33
CA ASP A 78 -25.14 2.58 -9.42
C ASP A 78 -25.06 3.11 -10.87
N PRO A 79 -26.18 3.34 -11.57
CA PRO A 79 -26.19 3.85 -12.93
C PRO A 79 -25.34 5.11 -13.16
N LYS A 80 -25.18 5.97 -12.14
CA LYS A 80 -24.35 7.18 -12.26
C LYS A 80 -22.88 6.89 -12.56
N TYR A 81 -22.39 5.68 -12.25
CA TYR A 81 -21.00 5.33 -12.53
C TYR A 81 -20.70 5.24 -14.02
N ASP A 82 -21.71 5.03 -14.86
CA ASP A 82 -21.54 5.06 -16.31
C ASP A 82 -21.10 6.44 -16.81
N CYS A 83 -21.43 7.52 -16.10
CA CYS A 83 -20.96 8.87 -16.42
C CYS A 83 -19.43 9.02 -16.32
N TYR A 84 -18.76 8.24 -15.45
CA TYR A 84 -17.31 8.30 -15.30
C TYR A 84 -16.57 7.54 -16.39
N LYS A 85 -17.21 6.57 -17.07
CA LYS A 85 -16.57 5.76 -18.12
C LYS A 85 -16.16 6.57 -19.36
N SER A 86 -16.90 7.63 -19.68
CA SER A 86 -16.56 8.57 -20.76
C SER A 86 -15.72 9.76 -20.28
N SER A 87 -15.51 9.89 -18.97
CA SER A 87 -14.82 11.02 -18.37
C SER A 87 -13.30 10.84 -18.42
N ARG A 88 -12.57 11.97 -18.45
CA ARG A 88 -11.10 11.94 -18.37
C ARG A 88 -10.66 11.93 -16.91
N CYS A 89 -9.75 11.02 -16.58
CA CYS A 89 -9.05 10.98 -15.30
C CYS A 89 -7.65 11.56 -15.51
N GLU A 90 -7.44 12.79 -15.05
CA GLU A 90 -6.20 13.55 -15.25
C GLU A 90 -5.86 14.40 -14.03
N ARG A 91 -4.62 14.90 -13.98
CA ARG A 91 -4.19 15.78 -12.89
C ARG A 91 -4.82 17.15 -13.11
N GLN A 92 -5.48 17.66 -12.08
CA GLN A 92 -6.12 18.97 -12.09
C GLN A 92 -5.11 20.07 -11.74
N ASP A 93 -5.51 21.34 -11.88
CA ASP A 93 -4.70 22.52 -11.48
C ASP A 93 -4.27 22.49 -9.99
N SER A 94 -5.01 21.75 -9.17
CA SER A 94 -4.66 21.48 -7.76
C SER A 94 -3.46 20.55 -7.58
N GLY A 95 -2.95 19.97 -8.66
CA GLY A 95 -1.89 18.96 -8.65
C GLY A 95 -2.36 17.56 -8.27
N LYS A 96 -3.66 17.34 -8.03
CA LYS A 96 -4.25 16.03 -7.68
C LYS A 96 -4.95 15.40 -8.87
N CYS A 97 -4.92 14.07 -8.95
CA CYS A 97 -5.73 13.32 -9.90
C CYS A 97 -7.20 13.41 -9.53
N ALA A 98 -8.03 13.81 -10.48
CA ALA A 98 -9.49 13.80 -10.34
C ALA A 98 -10.15 13.68 -11.72
N TRP A 99 -11.45 13.43 -11.72
CA TRP A 99 -12.26 13.50 -12.94
C TRP A 99 -12.32 14.93 -13.46
N THR A 100 -12.14 15.10 -14.77
CA THR A 100 -12.24 16.41 -15.40
C THR A 100 -13.68 16.92 -15.37
N ASP A 101 -13.85 18.12 -14.82
CA ASP A 101 -15.15 18.74 -14.60
C ASP A 101 -15.76 19.31 -15.91
N THR A 102 -16.20 18.41 -16.78
CA THR A 102 -16.86 18.77 -18.03
C THR A 102 -18.38 18.94 -17.85
N GLU A 103 -18.99 19.80 -18.66
CA GLU A 103 -20.45 19.97 -18.65
C GLU A 103 -21.20 18.66 -19.00
N GLU A 104 -20.59 17.79 -19.81
CA GLU A 104 -21.12 16.46 -20.11
C GLU A 104 -21.19 15.58 -18.86
N LEU A 105 -20.12 15.53 -18.07
CA LEU A 105 -20.07 14.78 -16.82
C LEU A 105 -21.11 15.32 -15.82
N LYS A 106 -21.16 16.65 -15.62
CA LYS A 106 -22.14 17.28 -14.73
C LYS A 106 -23.58 16.96 -15.13
N SER A 107 -23.90 17.07 -16.42
CA SER A 107 -25.24 16.80 -16.93
C SER A 107 -25.62 15.33 -16.79
N CYS A 108 -24.67 14.42 -16.99
CA CYS A 108 -24.91 12.99 -16.79
C CYS A 108 -25.18 12.67 -15.32
N LEU A 109 -24.34 13.17 -14.41
CA LEU A 109 -24.51 12.96 -12.98
C LEU A 109 -25.81 13.57 -12.43
N ALA A 110 -26.29 14.69 -13.00
CA ALA A 110 -27.54 15.32 -12.57
C ALA A 110 -28.82 14.54 -12.94
N LYS A 111 -28.73 13.52 -13.79
CA LYS A 111 -29.87 12.68 -14.22
C LYS A 111 -30.08 11.44 -13.36
N HIS A 112 -29.14 11.14 -12.47
CA HIS A 112 -29.12 9.95 -11.61
C HIS A 112 -29.04 10.35 -10.14
#